data_AF-A0A7S1PZ43-F1
#
_entry.id   AF-A0A7S1PZ43-F1
#
_cell.length_a   1.000
_cell.length_b   1.000
_cell.length_c   1.000
_cell.angle_alpha   90.00
_cell.angle_beta   90.00
_cell.angle_gamma   90.00
#
_symmetry.space_group_name_H-M   'P 1'
#
loop_
_entity.id
_entity.type
_entity.pdbx_description
1 polymer ?
#
loop_
_entity_poly.entity_id
_entity_poly.type
_entity_poly.pdbx_seq_one_letter_code
_entity_poly.pdbx_strand_id
1 'polypeptide(L)'
;VGGGGGPAALGAAATLALQRLARHAETQVRSALRLQGEQYHIAATVQRLGHLCACGPYERTALNLHAFPAHDPMWDGAWDVAEAVPAGPAGTADPAAIATLPSATGVRAVPVCGAVRAASGATYFAIVDPLGTLKATCKWVDCAVATEEGAAAARKQEEELMTVLRALTPAVISVAVTGKHATRCHSDLRRFLRERVRPELGVDIAVVYHAPTVATTAARSAGAAALMPGLNEHHRIAACVARSTQSPLAALAQLFGPDRAAKDLPIGCDRYRAAGQHCAARLYRWMEWEMSLWVSASGVDVNAALSTHGPEHTLQFVAGLGPRRARQLAGELTRTHGGRIGSRAELRQVCDAVLSDDGHAEVVTRNCLPSLRVLPLDSPTPSEHAHPLDGTLIPMEWYDAVGVWLASGHHVPKALLPVVVLDAVTRTRLDARR
;
A
#
# COMPACT_ATOMS: atom_id res chain seq x y z
N VAL A 1 -32.61 80.02 -20.45
CA VAL A 1 -31.38 79.20 -20.46
C VAL A 1 -31.50 78.25 -19.29
N GLY A 2 -32.02 77.03 -19.39
CA GLY A 2 -31.80 75.98 -20.38
C GLY A 2 -31.70 74.69 -19.56
N GLY A 3 -32.85 74.15 -19.13
CA GLY A 3 -32.92 72.83 -18.50
C GLY A 3 -32.65 71.76 -19.55
N GLY A 4 -31.73 70.82 -19.27
CA GLY A 4 -31.36 69.80 -20.25
C GLY A 4 -30.32 68.77 -19.80
N GLY A 5 -30.28 68.37 -18.52
CA GLY A 5 -29.25 67.44 -18.00
C GLY A 5 -29.73 66.25 -17.17
N GLY A 6 -31.03 66.10 -16.89
CA GLY A 6 -31.54 65.14 -15.90
C GLY A 6 -31.57 63.66 -16.31
N PRO A 7 -32.18 63.25 -17.44
CA PRO A 7 -32.44 61.83 -17.72
C PRO A 7 -31.27 61.08 -18.36
N ALA A 8 -30.45 61.75 -19.18
CA ALA A 8 -29.30 61.12 -19.84
C ALA A 8 -28.15 60.80 -18.88
N ALA A 9 -27.92 61.66 -17.89
CA ALA A 9 -26.92 61.44 -16.85
C ALA A 9 -27.30 60.30 -15.90
N LEU A 10 -28.58 60.18 -15.55
CA LEU A 10 -29.12 59.05 -14.77
C LEU A 10 -29.01 57.72 -15.54
N GLY A 11 -29.28 57.72 -16.85
CA GLY A 11 -29.10 56.54 -17.71
C GLY A 11 -27.63 56.10 -17.83
N ALA A 12 -26.70 57.05 -17.94
CA ALA A 12 -25.26 56.77 -17.95
C ALA A 12 -24.77 56.21 -16.61
N ALA A 13 -25.23 56.77 -15.49
CA ALA A 13 -24.90 56.29 -14.15
C ALA A 13 -25.43 54.88 -13.88
N ALA A 14 -26.68 54.59 -14.28
CA ALA A 14 -27.27 53.26 -14.17
C ALA A 14 -26.51 52.23 -15.03
N THR A 15 -26.11 52.61 -16.25
CA THR A 15 -25.30 51.76 -17.13
C THR A 15 -23.94 51.44 -16.52
N LEU A 16 -23.25 52.44 -15.94
CA LEU A 16 -21.96 52.24 -15.27
C LEU A 16 -22.11 51.33 -14.03
N ALA A 17 -23.18 51.49 -13.25
CA ALA A 17 -23.46 50.64 -12.10
C ALA A 17 -23.71 49.19 -12.51
N LEU A 18 -24.51 48.95 -13.56
CA LEU A 18 -24.73 47.61 -14.12
C LEU A 18 -23.43 46.99 -14.64
N GLN A 19 -22.58 47.76 -15.32
CA GLN A 19 -21.27 47.26 -15.77
C GLN A 19 -20.36 46.86 -14.61
N ARG A 20 -20.36 47.64 -13.52
CA ARG A 20 -19.59 47.30 -12.30
C ARG A 20 -20.14 46.05 -11.62
N LEU A 21 -21.46 45.94 -11.49
CA LEU A 21 -22.12 44.74 -10.95
C LEU A 21 -21.84 43.51 -11.79
N ALA A 22 -21.91 43.62 -13.12
CA ALA A 22 -21.62 42.52 -14.04
C ALA A 22 -20.16 42.04 -13.89
N ARG A 23 -19.18 42.95 -13.84
CA ARG A 23 -17.77 42.59 -13.61
C ARG A 23 -17.54 41.95 -12.23
N HIS A 24 -18.23 42.45 -11.21
CA HIS A 24 -18.14 41.89 -9.86
C HIS A 24 -18.74 40.47 -9.82
N ALA A 25 -19.95 40.30 -10.37
CA ALA A 25 -20.63 39.01 -10.48
C ALA A 25 -19.80 38.02 -11.31
N GLU A 26 -19.20 38.44 -12.42
CA GLU A 26 -18.30 37.62 -13.22
C GLU A 26 -17.10 37.13 -12.39
N THR A 27 -16.50 38.02 -11.60
CA THR A 27 -15.37 37.66 -10.73
C THR A 27 -15.80 36.66 -9.65
N GLN A 28 -16.97 36.85 -9.03
CA GLN A 28 -17.53 35.93 -8.03
C GLN A 28 -17.89 34.56 -8.62
N VAL A 29 -18.52 34.53 -9.80
CA VAL A 29 -18.89 33.28 -10.47
C VAL A 29 -17.64 32.53 -10.90
N ARG A 30 -16.65 33.22 -11.49
CA ARG A 30 -15.37 32.60 -11.87
C ARG A 30 -14.64 32.03 -10.64
N SER A 31 -14.62 32.74 -9.52
CA SER A 31 -13.95 32.26 -8.30
C SER A 31 -14.69 31.06 -7.69
N ALA A 32 -16.03 31.08 -7.67
CA ALA A 32 -16.85 29.97 -7.19
C ALA A 32 -16.68 28.72 -8.06
N LEU A 33 -16.76 28.86 -9.39
CA LEU A 33 -16.55 27.76 -10.34
C LEU A 33 -15.13 27.18 -10.23
N ARG A 34 -14.12 28.03 -10.04
CA ARG A 34 -12.75 27.59 -9.81
C ARG A 34 -12.65 26.78 -8.52
N LEU A 35 -13.20 27.27 -7.41
CA LEU A 35 -13.17 26.57 -6.12
C LEU A 35 -13.86 25.22 -6.22
N GLN A 36 -15.03 25.17 -6.86
CA GLN A 36 -15.78 23.94 -7.07
C GLN A 36 -15.02 22.94 -7.96
N GLY A 37 -14.45 23.41 -9.07
CA GLY A 37 -13.62 22.58 -9.95
C GLY A 37 -12.37 22.03 -9.25
N GLU A 38 -11.76 22.82 -8.36
CA GLU A 38 -10.66 22.36 -7.52
C GLU A 38 -11.10 21.30 -6.49
N GLN A 39 -12.26 21.47 -5.86
CA GLN A 39 -12.79 20.47 -4.92
C GLN A 39 -13.04 19.13 -5.60
N TYR A 40 -13.67 19.12 -6.78
CA TYR A 40 -13.88 17.90 -7.56
C TYR A 40 -12.57 17.23 -7.96
N HIS A 41 -11.57 18.02 -8.38
CA HIS A 41 -10.27 17.47 -8.79
C HIS A 41 -9.50 16.87 -7.60
N ILE A 42 -9.54 17.50 -6.42
CA ILE A 42 -8.98 16.91 -5.18
C ILE A 42 -9.69 15.61 -4.85
N ALA A 43 -11.02 15.61 -4.83
CA ALA A 43 -11.81 14.42 -4.51
C ALA A 43 -11.48 13.26 -5.45
N ALA A 44 -11.41 13.50 -6.76
CA ALA A 44 -11.05 12.48 -7.74
C ALA A 44 -9.61 11.97 -7.57
N THR A 45 -8.66 12.87 -7.27
CA THR A 45 -7.25 12.49 -7.05
C THR A 45 -7.10 11.64 -5.78
N VAL A 46 -7.76 12.04 -4.70
CA VAL A 46 -7.79 11.31 -3.42
C VAL A 46 -8.49 9.97 -3.57
N GLN A 47 -9.58 9.89 -4.33
CA GLN A 47 -10.24 8.63 -4.64
C GLN A 47 -9.30 7.67 -5.39
N ARG A 48 -8.51 8.16 -6.35
CA ARG A 48 -7.51 7.33 -7.04
C ARG A 48 -6.40 6.86 -6.11
N LEU A 49 -5.95 7.71 -5.16
CA LEU A 49 -5.04 7.29 -4.10
C LEU A 49 -5.68 6.18 -3.25
N GLY A 50 -6.94 6.32 -2.86
CA GLY A 50 -7.68 5.31 -2.11
C GLY A 50 -7.72 3.95 -2.82
N HIS A 51 -7.85 3.92 -4.15
CA HIS A 51 -7.74 2.66 -4.91
C HIS A 51 -6.34 2.03 -4.82
N LEU A 52 -5.28 2.83 -4.77
CA LEU A 52 -3.93 2.32 -4.56
C LEU A 52 -3.73 1.80 -3.13
N CYS A 53 -4.32 2.48 -2.14
CA CYS A 53 -4.29 2.06 -0.74
C CYS A 53 -5.08 0.77 -0.48
N ALA A 54 -6.16 0.56 -1.24
CA ALA A 54 -6.99 -0.64 -1.16
C ALA A 54 -6.31 -1.90 -1.70
N CYS A 55 -5.18 -1.77 -2.40
CA CYS A 55 -4.42 -2.91 -2.87
C CYS A 55 -3.76 -3.63 -1.69
N GLY A 56 -4.08 -4.92 -1.53
CA GLY A 56 -3.40 -5.81 -0.61
C GLY A 56 -2.06 -6.32 -1.15
N PRO A 57 -1.20 -6.87 -0.27
CA PRO A 57 -0.06 -7.70 -0.65
C PRO A 57 -0.43 -8.72 -1.73
N TYR A 58 0.51 -9.03 -2.63
CA TYR A 58 0.28 -10.11 -3.56
C TYR A 58 0.22 -11.45 -2.81
N GLU A 59 -0.93 -12.11 -2.94
CA GLU A 59 -1.10 -13.50 -2.56
C GLU A 59 -1.41 -14.31 -3.82
N ARG A 60 -0.71 -15.43 -3.98
CA ARG A 60 -1.04 -16.38 -5.02
C ARG A 60 -2.41 -16.96 -4.69
N THR A 61 -3.40 -16.74 -5.55
CA THR A 61 -4.73 -17.31 -5.36
C THR A 61 -4.91 -18.55 -6.23
N ALA A 62 -5.70 -19.49 -5.74
CA ALA A 62 -6.23 -20.62 -6.49
C ALA A 62 -7.76 -20.52 -6.49
N LEU A 63 -8.39 -20.87 -7.61
CA LEU A 63 -9.84 -21.03 -7.63
C LEU A 63 -10.19 -22.23 -6.75
N ASN A 64 -11.04 -22.02 -5.74
CA ASN A 64 -11.51 -23.11 -4.89
C ASN A 64 -12.58 -23.92 -5.62
N LEU A 65 -12.14 -24.75 -6.57
CA LEU A 65 -13.02 -25.62 -7.35
C LEU A 65 -13.55 -26.80 -6.52
N HIS A 66 -12.93 -27.12 -5.38
CA HIS A 66 -13.36 -28.22 -4.49
C HIS A 66 -14.67 -27.92 -3.75
N ALA A 67 -15.03 -26.64 -3.61
CA ALA A 67 -16.33 -26.24 -3.07
C ALA A 67 -17.49 -26.54 -4.06
N PHE A 68 -17.19 -26.87 -5.32
CA PHE A 68 -18.18 -27.18 -6.33
C PHE A 68 -18.30 -28.70 -6.47
N PRO A 69 -19.44 -29.30 -6.07
CA PRO A 69 -19.63 -30.74 -6.18
C PRO A 69 -19.59 -31.15 -7.66
N ALA A 70 -18.69 -32.09 -8.01
CA ALA A 70 -18.51 -32.55 -9.39
C ALA A 70 -19.73 -33.28 -9.97
N HIS A 71 -20.75 -33.55 -9.16
CA HIS A 71 -21.89 -34.41 -9.48
C HIS A 71 -23.22 -33.65 -9.61
N ASP A 72 -23.23 -32.35 -9.31
CA ASP A 72 -24.45 -31.54 -9.40
C ASP A 72 -24.13 -30.20 -10.08
N PRO A 73 -24.15 -30.15 -11.43
CA PRO A 73 -23.85 -28.95 -12.21
C PRO A 73 -25.04 -27.97 -12.24
N MET A 74 -25.82 -27.87 -11.16
CA MET A 74 -26.82 -26.81 -11.04
C MET A 74 -26.13 -25.50 -10.68
N TRP A 75 -26.10 -24.60 -11.65
CA TRP A 75 -25.68 -23.22 -11.44
C TRP A 75 -26.68 -22.53 -10.50
N ASP A 76 -26.24 -22.23 -9.27
CA ASP A 76 -26.94 -21.37 -8.31
C ASP A 76 -26.40 -19.94 -8.47
N GLY A 77 -27.28 -18.93 -8.53
CA GLY A 77 -26.88 -17.52 -8.62
C GLY A 77 -26.09 -17.01 -7.42
N ALA A 78 -26.07 -17.74 -6.30
CA ALA A 78 -25.16 -17.48 -5.19
C ALA A 78 -23.69 -17.88 -5.47
N TRP A 79 -23.43 -18.63 -6.56
CA TRP A 79 -22.10 -19.13 -6.96
C TRP A 79 -21.35 -18.18 -7.90
N ASP A 80 -21.88 -16.99 -8.16
CA ASP A 80 -21.27 -15.97 -9.04
C ASP A 80 -19.93 -15.41 -8.52
N VAL A 81 -19.49 -15.81 -7.32
CA VAL A 81 -18.16 -15.52 -6.80
C VAL A 81 -17.45 -16.83 -6.49
N ALA A 82 -16.78 -17.41 -7.49
CA ALA A 82 -15.70 -18.36 -7.21
C ALA A 82 -14.62 -17.58 -6.45
N GLU A 83 -14.65 -17.67 -5.11
CA GLU A 83 -13.66 -16.99 -4.28
C GLU A 83 -12.27 -17.55 -4.58
N ALA A 84 -11.39 -16.66 -5.02
CA ALA A 84 -10.00 -16.99 -5.22
C ALA A 84 -9.34 -17.04 -3.82
N VAL A 85 -9.21 -18.24 -3.27
CA VAL A 85 -8.63 -18.46 -1.94
C VAL A 85 -7.10 -18.42 -2.06
N PRO A 86 -6.35 -17.92 -1.06
CA PRO A 86 -4.90 -18.04 -1.05
C PRO A 86 -4.47 -19.49 -1.26
N ALA A 87 -3.59 -19.72 -2.24
CA ALA A 87 -3.03 -21.03 -2.51
C ALA A 87 -2.13 -21.44 -1.34
N GLY A 88 -2.50 -22.55 -0.67
CA GLY A 88 -1.65 -23.20 0.32
C GLY A 88 -0.27 -23.57 -0.25
N PRO A 89 0.73 -23.87 0.61
CA PRO A 89 2.01 -24.37 0.13
C PRO A 89 1.77 -25.63 -0.73
N ALA A 90 2.46 -25.72 -1.87
CA ALA A 90 2.29 -26.82 -2.81
C ALA A 90 2.47 -28.17 -2.08
N GLY A 91 1.37 -28.90 -1.87
CA GLY A 91 1.38 -30.22 -1.23
C GLY A 91 0.38 -30.44 -0.10
N THR A 92 -0.23 -29.41 0.49
CA THR A 92 -1.26 -29.61 1.53
C THR A 92 -2.66 -29.39 0.93
N ALA A 93 -3.29 -30.49 0.51
CA ALA A 93 -4.69 -30.52 0.08
C ALA A 93 -5.70 -30.42 1.24
N ASP A 94 -5.24 -30.04 2.44
CA ASP A 94 -6.08 -29.96 3.63
C ASP A 94 -6.56 -28.50 3.87
N PRO A 95 -7.83 -28.18 3.58
CA PRO A 95 -8.40 -26.86 3.87
C PRO A 95 -8.39 -26.52 5.37
N ALA A 96 -8.29 -27.50 6.28
CA ALA A 96 -8.12 -27.23 7.71
C ALA A 96 -6.71 -26.70 8.05
N ALA A 97 -5.68 -27.13 7.32
CA ALA A 97 -4.32 -26.62 7.46
C ALA A 97 -4.18 -25.18 6.93
N ILE A 98 -4.95 -24.81 5.90
CA ILE A 98 -5.05 -23.44 5.37
C ILE A 98 -5.67 -22.49 6.40
N ALA A 99 -6.65 -22.96 7.19
CA ALA A 99 -7.28 -22.18 8.26
C ALA A 99 -6.41 -22.00 9.52
N THR A 100 -5.37 -22.82 9.71
CA THR A 100 -4.39 -22.69 10.81
C THR A 100 -3.12 -21.93 10.41
N LEU A 101 -2.99 -21.52 9.15
CA LEU A 101 -1.88 -20.69 8.70
C LEU A 101 -2.25 -19.21 8.89
N PRO A 102 -1.31 -18.35 9.33
CA PRO A 102 -1.60 -16.97 9.68
C PRO A 102 -2.02 -16.19 8.42
N SER A 103 -3.33 -16.16 8.18
CA SER A 103 -3.99 -15.44 7.08
C SER A 103 -4.64 -14.13 7.58
N ALA A 104 -4.33 -13.70 8.80
CA ALA A 104 -4.68 -12.36 9.31
C ALA A 104 -3.53 -11.34 9.15
N THR A 105 -2.38 -11.83 8.67
CA THR A 105 -1.11 -11.13 8.61
C THR A 105 -0.79 -10.83 7.14
N GLY A 106 -1.08 -9.62 6.68
CA GLY A 106 -0.79 -9.17 5.33
C GLY A 106 0.71 -9.08 4.97
N VAL A 107 1.55 -9.99 5.45
CA VAL A 107 2.87 -10.31 4.89
C VAL A 107 3.12 -11.79 5.16
N ARG A 108 2.78 -12.67 4.22
CA ARG A 108 3.45 -13.97 4.16
C ARG A 108 4.91 -13.64 3.86
N ALA A 109 5.78 -13.87 4.85
CA ALA A 109 7.17 -13.43 4.84
C ALA A 109 7.99 -14.17 3.77
N VAL A 110 7.81 -13.82 2.50
CA VAL A 110 8.49 -14.46 1.37
C VAL A 110 9.23 -13.41 0.54
N PRO A 111 10.45 -13.70 0.07
CA PRO A 111 11.14 -12.83 -0.85
C PRO A 111 10.31 -12.57 -2.11
N VAL A 112 10.43 -11.35 -2.64
CA VAL A 112 9.77 -10.94 -3.88
C VAL A 112 10.82 -10.41 -4.84
N CYS A 113 10.68 -10.78 -6.10
CA CYS A 113 11.51 -10.25 -7.18
C CYS A 113 10.71 -9.21 -7.96
N GLY A 114 11.27 -8.03 -8.15
CA GLY A 114 10.77 -7.04 -9.09
C GLY A 114 11.59 -7.07 -10.38
N ALA A 115 10.92 -6.90 -11.51
CA ALA A 115 11.53 -6.89 -12.83
C ALA A 115 11.09 -5.64 -13.62
N VAL A 116 12.02 -4.95 -14.25
CA VAL A 116 11.77 -3.77 -15.09
C VAL A 116 12.51 -3.94 -16.40
N ARG A 117 11.81 -3.87 -17.53
CA ARG A 117 12.45 -3.82 -18.85
C ARG A 117 12.60 -2.38 -19.33
N ALA A 118 13.84 -1.98 -19.56
CA ALA A 118 14.17 -0.68 -20.13
C ALA A 118 13.98 -0.68 -21.66
N ALA A 119 13.86 0.52 -22.23
CA ALA A 119 13.76 0.71 -23.68
C ALA A 119 15.01 0.21 -24.44
N SER A 120 16.17 0.13 -23.76
CA SER A 120 17.40 -0.44 -24.32
C SER A 120 17.35 -1.95 -24.53
N GLY A 121 16.26 -2.62 -24.17
CA GLY A 121 16.12 -4.08 -24.26
C GLY A 121 16.65 -4.83 -23.03
N ALA A 122 17.32 -4.15 -22.10
CA ALA A 122 17.78 -4.73 -20.85
C ALA A 122 16.65 -4.86 -19.82
N THR A 123 16.56 -6.01 -19.17
CA THR A 123 15.72 -6.28 -18.00
C THR A 123 16.56 -6.23 -16.74
N TYR A 124 16.09 -5.46 -15.76
CA TYR A 124 16.72 -5.28 -14.47
C TYR A 124 15.89 -5.98 -13.41
N PHE A 125 16.55 -6.74 -12.55
CA PHE A 125 15.91 -7.47 -11.46
C PHE A 125 16.42 -6.96 -10.12
N ALA A 126 15.54 -6.99 -9.13
CA ALA A 126 15.87 -6.74 -7.75
C ALA A 126 15.05 -7.67 -6.86
N ILE A 127 15.71 -8.36 -5.94
CA ILE A 127 15.05 -9.25 -5.00
C ILE A 127 15.14 -8.66 -3.62
N VAL A 128 13.98 -8.51 -2.99
CA VAL A 128 13.85 -8.06 -1.62
C VAL A 128 13.45 -9.24 -0.75
N ASP A 129 13.99 -9.28 0.47
CA ASP A 129 13.61 -10.26 1.47
C ASP A 129 12.20 -9.97 2.04
N PRO A 130 11.69 -10.78 2.97
CA PRO A 130 10.37 -10.55 3.57
C PRO A 130 10.20 -9.20 4.28
N LEU A 131 11.30 -8.55 4.67
CA LEU A 131 11.30 -7.26 5.36
C LEU A 131 11.40 -6.08 4.37
N GLY A 132 11.46 -6.37 3.07
CA GLY A 132 11.65 -5.38 2.01
C GLY A 132 13.11 -4.90 1.87
N THR A 133 14.08 -5.56 2.51
CA THR A 133 15.50 -5.27 2.37
C THR A 133 16.02 -5.87 1.06
N LEU A 134 16.74 -5.07 0.27
CA LEU A 134 17.33 -5.53 -0.99
C LEU A 134 18.45 -6.54 -0.72
N LYS A 135 18.37 -7.73 -1.33
CA LYS A 135 19.37 -8.80 -1.19
C LYS A 135 20.20 -9.01 -2.44
N ALA A 136 19.60 -8.90 -3.62
CA ALA A 136 20.27 -9.17 -4.88
C ALA A 136 19.72 -8.31 -6.00
N THR A 137 20.58 -8.03 -6.99
CA THR A 137 20.22 -7.40 -8.26
C THR A 137 20.92 -8.12 -9.40
N CYS A 138 20.24 -8.27 -10.54
CA CYS A 138 20.89 -8.78 -11.75
C CYS A 138 20.34 -8.09 -13.00
N LYS A 139 21.04 -8.26 -14.12
CA LYS A 139 20.72 -7.61 -15.39
C LYS A 139 20.74 -8.64 -16.52
N TRP A 140 19.65 -8.72 -17.27
CA TRP A 140 19.50 -9.56 -18.45
C TRP A 140 19.39 -8.66 -19.68
N VAL A 141 20.24 -8.87 -20.69
CA VAL A 141 20.22 -8.09 -21.94
C VAL A 141 19.78 -8.98 -23.09
N ASP A 142 19.08 -8.43 -24.08
CA ASP A 142 18.78 -9.17 -25.30
C ASP A 142 20.09 -9.62 -25.98
N CYS A 143 20.27 -10.94 -26.10
CA CYS A 143 21.40 -11.54 -26.81
C CYS A 143 20.97 -12.01 -28.19
N ALA A 144 21.86 -11.90 -29.17
CA ALA A 144 21.65 -12.47 -30.50
C ALA A 144 21.83 -14.00 -30.45
N VAL A 145 20.81 -14.72 -29.97
CA VAL A 145 20.87 -16.18 -29.70
C VAL A 145 21.21 -17.01 -30.96
N ALA A 146 21.11 -16.42 -32.15
CA ALA A 146 21.53 -17.05 -33.40
C ALA A 146 23.06 -17.19 -33.54
N THR A 147 23.85 -16.43 -32.79
CA THR A 147 25.32 -16.56 -32.77
C THR A 147 25.76 -17.39 -31.56
N GLU A 148 26.87 -18.14 -31.68
CA GLU A 148 27.39 -18.93 -30.56
C GLU A 148 27.74 -18.06 -29.35
N GLU A 149 28.36 -16.90 -29.58
CA GLU A 149 28.67 -15.93 -28.53
C GLU A 149 27.40 -15.39 -27.85
N GLY A 150 26.36 -15.09 -28.63
CA GLY A 150 25.08 -14.63 -28.10
C GLY A 150 24.35 -15.71 -27.32
N ALA A 151 24.39 -16.96 -27.77
CA ALA A 151 23.84 -18.09 -27.05
C ALA A 151 24.60 -18.37 -25.74
N ALA A 152 25.93 -18.28 -25.74
CA ALA A 152 26.75 -18.41 -24.54
C ALA A 152 26.48 -17.28 -23.53
N ALA A 153 26.35 -16.04 -24.00
CA ALA A 153 26.00 -14.89 -23.17
C ALA A 153 24.60 -15.02 -22.55
N ALA A 154 23.61 -15.49 -23.34
CA ALA A 154 22.26 -15.74 -22.84
C ALA A 154 22.26 -16.80 -21.73
N ARG A 155 22.95 -17.93 -21.94
CA ARG A 155 23.10 -18.98 -20.92
C ARG A 155 23.76 -18.47 -19.65
N LYS A 156 24.79 -17.63 -19.77
CA LYS A 156 25.46 -17.03 -18.60
C LYS A 156 24.51 -16.16 -17.78
N GLN A 157 23.68 -15.35 -18.44
CA GLN A 157 22.69 -14.50 -17.77
C GLN A 157 21.57 -15.30 -17.12
N GLU A 158 21.12 -16.37 -17.79
CA GLU A 158 20.16 -17.32 -17.21
C GLU A 158 20.73 -18.01 -15.98
N GLU A 159 21.99 -18.46 -16.01
CA GLU A 159 22.68 -19.10 -14.87
C GLU A 159 22.89 -18.13 -13.70
N GLU A 160 23.17 -16.86 -13.98
CA GLU A 160 23.27 -15.80 -12.96
C GLU A 160 21.93 -15.60 -12.25
N LEU A 161 20.84 -15.44 -13.01
CA LEU A 161 19.50 -15.34 -12.43
C LEU A 161 19.13 -16.64 -11.68
N MET A 162 19.50 -17.80 -12.22
CA MET A 162 19.24 -19.10 -11.60
C MET A 162 19.92 -19.23 -10.24
N THR A 163 21.18 -18.80 -10.14
CA THR A 163 21.95 -18.78 -8.89
C THR A 163 21.26 -17.93 -7.83
N VAL A 164 20.79 -16.75 -8.23
CA VAL A 164 20.07 -15.83 -7.34
C VAL A 164 18.72 -16.41 -6.90
N LEU A 165 17.96 -17.01 -7.83
CA LEU A 165 16.67 -17.65 -7.53
C LEU A 165 16.84 -18.88 -6.64
N ARG A 166 17.92 -19.65 -6.80
CA ARG A 166 18.24 -20.79 -5.92
C ARG A 166 18.53 -20.35 -4.49
N ALA A 167 19.22 -19.22 -4.33
CA ALA A 167 19.59 -18.71 -3.01
C ALA A 167 18.42 -18.04 -2.26
N LEU A 168 17.51 -17.37 -2.98
CA LEU A 168 16.47 -16.53 -2.36
C LEU A 168 15.03 -17.04 -2.58
N THR A 169 14.81 -17.91 -3.56
CA THR A 169 13.52 -18.57 -3.86
C THR A 169 12.28 -17.66 -3.69
N PRO A 170 12.17 -16.56 -4.46
CA PRO A 170 11.05 -15.64 -4.32
C PRO A 170 9.73 -16.32 -4.70
N ALA A 171 8.63 -15.97 -4.03
CA ALA A 171 7.30 -16.51 -4.35
C ALA A 171 6.76 -15.99 -5.69
N VAL A 172 7.14 -14.76 -6.05
CA VAL A 172 6.63 -14.05 -7.21
C VAL A 172 7.70 -13.16 -7.83
N ILE A 173 7.65 -13.07 -9.17
CA ILE A 173 8.36 -12.08 -9.97
C ILE A 173 7.32 -11.09 -10.53
N SER A 174 7.38 -9.86 -10.04
CA SER A 174 6.50 -8.75 -10.45
C SER A 174 7.15 -7.93 -11.56
N VAL A 175 6.56 -7.96 -12.74
CA VAL A 175 7.03 -7.25 -13.94
C VAL A 175 6.33 -5.89 -14.03
N ALA A 176 7.12 -4.82 -13.95
CA ALA A 176 6.63 -3.45 -14.08
C ALA A 176 6.15 -3.16 -15.50
N VAL A 177 4.92 -2.65 -15.63
CA VAL A 177 4.34 -2.30 -16.94
C VAL A 177 4.74 -0.87 -17.34
N THR A 178 6.02 -0.65 -17.61
CA THR A 178 6.56 0.67 -18.03
C THR A 178 6.38 0.96 -19.52
N GLY A 179 5.99 -0.04 -20.32
CA GLY A 179 5.76 0.10 -21.75
C GLY A 179 5.50 -1.24 -22.44
N LYS A 180 5.45 -1.24 -23.78
CA LYS A 180 5.14 -2.44 -24.59
C LYS A 180 6.14 -3.60 -24.40
N HIS A 181 7.37 -3.30 -23.98
CA HIS A 181 8.41 -4.30 -23.73
C HIS A 181 8.14 -5.16 -22.49
N ALA A 182 7.26 -4.74 -21.58
CA ALA A 182 6.89 -5.52 -20.40
C ALA A 182 6.25 -6.87 -20.77
N THR A 183 5.45 -6.93 -21.85
CA THR A 183 4.84 -8.18 -22.32
C THR A 183 5.88 -9.19 -22.78
N ARG A 184 6.92 -8.73 -23.48
CA ARG A 184 8.03 -9.59 -23.90
C ARG A 184 8.81 -10.11 -22.69
N CYS A 185 9.15 -9.23 -21.75
CA CYS A 185 9.78 -9.61 -20.48
C CYS A 185 8.98 -10.68 -19.74
N HIS A 186 7.66 -10.50 -19.63
CA HIS A 186 6.76 -11.44 -18.98
C HIS A 186 6.77 -12.81 -19.65
N SER A 187 6.65 -12.86 -20.99
CA SER A 187 6.72 -14.11 -21.76
C SER A 187 8.07 -14.81 -21.64
N ASP A 188 9.18 -14.06 -21.74
CA ASP A 188 10.54 -14.58 -21.62
C ASP A 188 10.76 -15.21 -20.24
N LEU A 189 10.32 -14.53 -19.17
CA LEU A 189 10.40 -15.03 -17.80
C LEU A 189 9.53 -16.27 -17.58
N ARG A 190 8.29 -16.27 -18.08
CA ARG A 190 7.43 -17.47 -17.97
C ARG A 190 8.02 -18.67 -18.67
N ARG A 191 8.67 -18.47 -19.81
CA ARG A 191 9.40 -19.53 -20.51
C ARG A 191 10.58 -20.03 -19.68
N PHE A 192 11.45 -19.13 -19.24
CA PHE A 192 12.61 -19.45 -18.40
C PHE A 192 12.22 -20.21 -17.12
N LEU A 193 11.19 -19.75 -16.41
CA LEU A 193 10.72 -20.42 -15.20
C LEU A 193 10.18 -21.82 -15.47
N ARG A 194 9.46 -22.00 -16.57
CA ARG A 194 8.87 -23.30 -16.94
C ARG A 194 9.92 -24.30 -17.41
N GLU A 195 10.88 -23.84 -18.22
CA GLU A 195 11.83 -24.71 -18.93
C GLU A 195 13.12 -24.98 -18.13
N ARG A 196 13.48 -24.08 -17.20
CA ARG A 196 14.72 -24.16 -16.42
C ARG A 196 14.46 -24.26 -14.92
N VAL A 197 13.78 -23.25 -14.37
CA VAL A 197 13.66 -23.12 -12.90
C VAL A 197 12.83 -24.24 -12.28
N ARG A 198 11.66 -24.54 -12.85
CA ARG A 198 10.77 -25.58 -12.33
C ARG A 198 11.38 -26.98 -12.43
N PRO A 199 11.98 -27.42 -13.55
CA PRO A 199 12.67 -28.71 -13.61
C PRO A 199 13.85 -28.83 -12.65
N GLU A 200 14.58 -27.74 -12.43
CA GLU A 200 15.84 -27.78 -11.68
C GLU A 200 15.67 -27.58 -10.16
N LEU A 201 14.79 -26.68 -9.74
CA LEU A 201 14.55 -26.39 -8.31
C LEU A 201 13.28 -27.02 -7.74
N GLY A 202 12.38 -27.52 -8.60
CA GLY A 202 11.08 -28.03 -8.17
C GLY A 202 10.14 -26.95 -7.61
N VAL A 203 10.46 -25.66 -7.78
CA VAL A 203 9.62 -24.54 -7.32
C VAL A 203 8.81 -23.94 -8.46
N ASP A 204 7.62 -23.44 -8.14
CA ASP A 204 6.75 -22.75 -9.08
C ASP A 204 6.58 -21.28 -8.66
N ILE A 205 7.35 -20.41 -9.32
CA ILE A 205 7.38 -18.96 -9.07
C ILE A 205 6.37 -18.28 -9.98
N ALA A 206 5.43 -17.51 -9.41
CA ALA A 206 4.44 -16.78 -10.20
C ALA A 206 5.09 -15.59 -10.93
N VAL A 207 4.60 -15.26 -12.13
CA VAL A 207 5.00 -14.03 -12.85
C VAL A 207 3.76 -13.16 -13.08
N VAL A 208 3.77 -11.97 -12.50
CA VAL A 208 2.62 -11.05 -12.51
C VAL A 208 2.98 -9.70 -13.08
N TYR A 209 1.99 -8.99 -13.62
CA TYR A 209 2.15 -7.60 -13.99
C TYR A 209 1.95 -6.70 -12.77
N HIS A 210 2.74 -5.64 -12.69
CA HIS A 210 2.65 -4.65 -11.63
C HIS A 210 2.56 -3.24 -12.21
N ALA A 211 1.61 -2.44 -11.71
CA ALA A 211 1.47 -1.05 -12.10
C ALA A 211 2.72 -0.25 -11.64
N PRO A 212 3.46 0.42 -12.53
CA PRO A 212 4.74 1.02 -12.16
C PRO A 212 4.59 2.31 -11.35
N THR A 213 3.39 2.88 -11.27
CA THR A 213 3.10 4.23 -10.76
C THR A 213 3.80 4.56 -9.44
N VAL A 214 3.54 3.78 -8.38
CA VAL A 214 4.12 4.00 -7.05
C VAL A 214 5.62 3.75 -7.07
N ALA A 215 6.04 2.66 -7.72
CA ALA A 215 7.43 2.24 -7.73
C ALA A 215 8.34 3.20 -8.50
N THR A 216 7.88 3.77 -9.61
CA THR A 216 8.63 4.77 -10.39
C THR A 216 8.75 6.08 -9.64
N THR A 217 7.69 6.55 -8.98
CA THR A 217 7.76 7.74 -8.12
C THR A 217 8.70 7.50 -6.93
N ALA A 218 8.59 6.35 -6.27
CA ALA A 218 9.45 5.97 -5.15
C ALA A 218 10.93 5.89 -5.55
N ALA A 219 11.25 5.26 -6.68
CA ALA A 219 12.62 5.08 -7.14
C ALA A 219 13.38 6.38 -7.46
N ARG A 220 12.64 7.49 -7.64
CA ARG A 220 13.19 8.84 -7.89
C ARG A 220 13.27 9.70 -6.62
N SER A 221 12.72 9.23 -5.51
CA SER A 221 12.74 9.94 -4.23
C SER A 221 14.17 10.00 -3.68
N ALA A 222 14.43 11.02 -2.85
CA ALA A 222 15.72 11.14 -2.17
C ALA A 222 15.92 9.96 -1.19
N GLY A 223 14.84 9.48 -0.59
CA GLY A 223 14.86 8.31 0.30
C GLY A 223 15.32 7.04 -0.42
N ALA A 224 14.83 6.77 -1.64
CA ALA A 224 15.26 5.59 -2.40
C ALA A 224 16.73 5.68 -2.84
N ALA A 225 17.21 6.88 -3.19
CA ALA A 225 18.62 7.09 -3.51
C ALA A 225 19.53 6.86 -2.28
N ALA A 226 19.10 7.26 -1.09
CA ALA A 226 19.83 7.03 0.16
C ALA A 226 19.82 5.57 0.60
N LEU A 227 18.69 4.85 0.42
CA LEU A 227 18.56 3.43 0.78
C LEU A 227 19.32 2.49 -0.17
N MET A 228 19.54 2.91 -1.42
CA MET A 228 20.16 2.10 -2.46
C MET A 228 21.25 2.88 -3.20
N PRO A 229 22.35 3.25 -2.49
CA PRO A 229 23.42 4.04 -3.07
C PRO A 229 24.11 3.26 -4.20
N GLY A 230 24.47 3.95 -5.28
CA GLY A 230 25.19 3.36 -6.42
C GLY A 230 24.33 2.54 -7.40
N LEU A 231 23.06 2.25 -7.09
CA LEU A 231 22.17 1.63 -8.07
C LEU A 231 21.71 2.64 -9.12
N ASN A 232 21.45 2.17 -10.34
CA ASN A 232 20.79 2.98 -11.37
C ASN A 232 19.26 3.06 -11.14
N GLU A 233 18.59 3.95 -11.87
CA GLU A 233 17.13 4.15 -11.72
C GLU A 233 16.35 2.84 -11.96
N HIS A 234 16.71 2.04 -12.96
CA HIS A 234 15.97 0.81 -13.28
C HIS A 234 16.04 -0.25 -12.18
N HIS A 235 17.20 -0.44 -11.54
CA HIS A 235 17.32 -1.32 -10.37
C HIS A 235 16.50 -0.80 -9.19
N ARG A 236 16.49 0.53 -8.96
CA ARG A 236 15.64 1.12 -7.93
C ARG A 236 14.16 0.91 -8.21
N ILE A 237 13.71 1.09 -9.47
CA ILE A 237 12.32 0.81 -9.85
C ILE A 237 12.01 -0.67 -9.60
N ALA A 238 12.88 -1.59 -10.00
CA ALA A 238 12.69 -3.02 -9.74
C ALA A 238 12.55 -3.32 -8.23
N ALA A 239 13.41 -2.73 -7.38
CA ALA A 239 13.32 -2.91 -5.94
C ALA A 239 12.01 -2.33 -5.37
N CYS A 240 11.60 -1.14 -5.82
CA CYS A 240 10.35 -0.52 -5.41
C CYS A 240 9.11 -1.30 -5.90
N VAL A 241 9.16 -1.94 -7.07
CA VAL A 241 8.11 -2.86 -7.55
C VAL A 241 7.99 -4.06 -6.62
N ALA A 242 9.12 -4.64 -6.22
CA ALA A 242 9.13 -5.77 -5.30
C ALA A 242 8.52 -5.40 -3.94
N ARG A 243 8.93 -4.25 -3.36
CA ARG A 243 8.35 -3.72 -2.13
C ARG A 243 6.87 -3.39 -2.24
N SER A 244 6.45 -2.79 -3.36
CA SER A 244 5.04 -2.46 -3.61
C SER A 244 4.19 -3.71 -3.78
N THR A 245 4.77 -4.81 -4.27
CA THR A 245 4.09 -6.12 -4.35
C THR A 245 3.93 -6.74 -2.97
N GLN A 246 4.93 -6.60 -2.09
CA GLN A 246 4.88 -7.14 -0.72
C GLN A 246 3.95 -6.36 0.19
N SER A 247 4.02 -5.02 0.14
CA SER A 247 3.20 -4.15 0.97
C SER A 247 2.89 -2.85 0.22
N PRO A 248 1.82 -2.83 -0.58
CA PRO A 248 1.45 -1.65 -1.36
C PRO A 248 1.26 -0.40 -0.48
N LEU A 249 0.60 -0.56 0.66
CA LEU A 249 0.33 0.54 1.59
C LEU A 249 1.61 1.10 2.22
N ALA A 250 2.55 0.24 2.63
CA ALA A 250 3.85 0.70 3.16
C ALA A 250 4.73 1.34 2.08
N ALA A 251 4.69 0.82 0.85
CA ALA A 251 5.39 1.43 -0.29
C ALA A 251 4.84 2.82 -0.64
N LEU A 252 3.52 3.01 -0.57
CA LEU A 252 2.88 4.32 -0.70
C LEU A 252 3.26 5.25 0.44
N ALA A 253 3.28 4.76 1.68
CA ALA A 253 3.57 5.56 2.87
C ALA A 253 4.98 6.20 2.83
N GLN A 254 5.96 5.52 2.21
CA GLN A 254 7.31 6.05 1.98
C GLN A 254 7.33 7.33 1.13
N LEU A 255 6.32 7.55 0.27
CA LEU A 255 6.22 8.75 -0.57
C LEU A 255 5.87 10.02 0.22
N PHE A 256 5.43 9.89 1.47
CA PHE A 256 5.07 11.01 2.34
C PHE A 256 6.22 11.47 3.24
N GLY A 257 7.45 11.13 2.86
CA GLY A 257 8.67 11.58 3.52
C GLY A 257 8.92 13.09 3.41
N PRO A 258 10.11 13.56 3.85
CA PRO A 258 10.48 14.98 3.83
C PRO A 258 10.43 15.62 2.43
N ASP A 259 10.71 14.84 1.38
CA ASP A 259 10.66 15.27 -0.03
C ASP A 259 9.24 15.33 -0.60
N ARG A 260 8.24 14.79 0.10
CA ARG A 260 6.82 14.80 -0.28
C ARG A 260 6.58 14.25 -1.69
N ALA A 261 7.32 13.20 -2.07
CA ALA A 261 7.25 12.55 -3.38
C ALA A 261 5.83 12.09 -3.79
N ALA A 262 4.90 11.92 -2.85
CA ALA A 262 3.50 11.60 -3.15
C ALA A 262 2.83 12.63 -4.08
N LYS A 263 3.29 13.89 -4.06
CA LYS A 263 2.82 14.93 -4.99
C LYS A 263 3.20 14.66 -6.45
N ASP A 264 4.12 13.75 -6.68
CA ASP A 264 4.59 13.39 -8.01
C ASP A 264 3.93 12.10 -8.55
N LEU A 265 2.93 11.58 -7.84
CA LEU A 265 2.12 10.49 -8.35
C LEU A 265 1.28 10.95 -9.56
N PRO A 266 1.33 10.23 -10.70
CA PRO A 266 0.52 10.52 -11.89
C PRO A 266 -0.94 10.05 -11.73
N ILE A 267 -1.58 10.43 -10.61
CA ILE A 267 -2.98 10.13 -10.30
C ILE A 267 -3.88 11.38 -10.41
N GLY A 268 -3.33 12.50 -10.86
CA GLY A 268 -4.03 13.80 -10.94
C GLY A 268 -3.26 14.95 -10.28
N CYS A 269 -2.06 14.70 -9.74
CA CYS A 269 -1.29 15.69 -9.01
C CYS A 269 -0.69 16.80 -9.90
N ASP A 270 -0.49 16.58 -11.20
CA ASP A 270 0.21 17.51 -12.11
C ASP A 270 -0.42 18.90 -12.16
N ARG A 271 -1.76 18.96 -12.17
CA ARG A 271 -2.51 20.23 -12.18
C ARG A 271 -2.22 21.08 -10.93
N TYR A 272 -1.99 20.42 -9.79
CA TYR A 272 -1.70 21.10 -8.52
C TYR A 272 -0.25 21.54 -8.40
N ARG A 273 0.68 20.84 -9.07
CA ARG A 273 2.05 21.32 -9.24
C ARG A 273 2.07 22.64 -10.02
N ALA A 274 1.25 22.76 -11.05
CA ALA A 274 1.14 23.97 -11.87
C ALA A 274 0.32 25.10 -11.21
N ALA A 275 -0.67 24.78 -10.37
CA ALA A 275 -1.57 25.77 -9.74
C ALA A 275 -0.99 26.51 -8.51
N GLY A 276 0.28 26.25 -8.16
CA GLY A 276 1.00 26.92 -7.08
C GLY A 276 0.96 26.20 -5.72
N GLN A 277 1.81 26.66 -4.80
CA GLN A 277 2.13 25.97 -3.56
C GLN A 277 0.94 25.75 -2.61
N HIS A 278 0.02 26.71 -2.52
CA HIS A 278 -1.15 26.61 -1.64
C HIS A 278 -2.07 25.45 -2.05
N CYS A 279 -2.34 25.34 -3.35
CA CYS A 279 -3.20 24.32 -3.91
C CYS A 279 -2.58 22.92 -3.73
N ALA A 280 -1.26 22.79 -3.98
CA ALA A 280 -0.51 21.57 -3.73
C ALA A 280 -0.47 21.17 -2.24
N ALA A 281 -0.37 22.13 -1.32
CA ALA A 281 -0.43 21.86 0.11
C ALA A 281 -1.82 21.35 0.55
N ARG A 282 -2.90 21.91 -0.01
CA ARG A 282 -4.26 21.44 0.26
C ARG A 282 -4.46 20.01 -0.23
N LEU A 283 -4.09 19.69 -1.47
CA LEU A 283 -4.17 18.31 -1.99
C LEU A 283 -3.37 17.34 -1.10
N TYR A 284 -2.14 17.70 -0.74
CA TYR A 284 -1.28 16.84 0.08
C TYR A 284 -1.91 16.51 1.43
N ARG A 285 -2.55 17.47 2.10
CA ARG A 285 -3.29 17.21 3.36
C ARG A 285 -4.44 16.22 3.18
N TRP A 286 -5.18 16.33 2.08
CA TRP A 286 -6.25 15.36 1.78
C TRP A 286 -5.70 13.97 1.47
N MET A 287 -4.52 13.88 0.84
CA MET A 287 -3.83 12.61 0.63
C MET A 287 -3.34 12.00 1.96
N GLU A 288 -2.80 12.82 2.87
CA GLU A 288 -2.41 12.38 4.22
C GLU A 288 -3.62 11.84 5.00
N TRP A 289 -4.77 12.52 4.89
CA TRP A 289 -6.03 12.07 5.48
C TRP A 289 -6.46 10.70 4.96
N GLU A 290 -6.49 10.51 3.63
CA GLU A 290 -6.87 9.23 3.02
C GLU A 290 -5.91 8.11 3.43
N MET A 291 -4.60 8.36 3.46
CA MET A 291 -3.61 7.39 3.98
C MET A 291 -3.92 7.01 5.44
N SER A 292 -4.27 7.98 6.29
CA SER A 292 -4.60 7.72 7.70
C SER A 292 -5.84 6.84 7.86
N LEU A 293 -6.87 7.05 7.03
CA LEU A 293 -8.05 6.19 7.00
C LEU A 293 -7.69 4.74 6.65
N TRP A 294 -6.92 4.53 5.56
CA TRP A 294 -6.56 3.19 5.12
C TRP A 294 -5.60 2.48 6.07
N VAL A 295 -4.62 3.18 6.64
CA VAL A 295 -3.70 2.61 7.63
C VAL A 295 -4.44 2.23 8.91
N SER A 296 -5.35 3.07 9.40
CA SER A 296 -6.14 2.76 10.60
C SER A 296 -7.12 1.61 10.35
N ALA A 297 -7.76 1.56 9.17
CA ALA A 297 -8.67 0.46 8.79
C ALA A 297 -7.94 -0.87 8.57
N SER A 298 -6.71 -0.85 8.08
CA SER A 298 -5.91 -2.07 7.84
C SER A 298 -5.19 -2.56 9.09
N GLY A 299 -4.87 -1.64 10.01
CA GLY A 299 -3.99 -1.88 11.15
C GLY A 299 -2.54 -2.13 10.76
N VAL A 300 -1.63 -1.70 11.62
CA VAL A 300 -0.19 -1.86 11.47
C VAL A 300 0.28 -2.94 12.43
N ASP A 301 0.90 -3.99 11.93
CA ASP A 301 1.71 -4.86 12.79
C ASP A 301 2.97 -4.11 13.20
N VAL A 302 3.08 -3.82 14.49
CA VAL A 302 4.19 -3.03 15.05
C VAL A 302 5.52 -3.74 14.87
N ASN A 303 5.55 -5.05 15.08
CA ASN A 303 6.79 -5.83 15.00
C ASN A 303 7.30 -5.92 13.56
N ALA A 304 6.40 -6.15 12.60
CA ALA A 304 6.75 -6.08 11.18
C ALA A 304 7.21 -4.68 10.78
N ALA A 305 6.50 -3.62 11.18
CA ALA A 305 6.86 -2.25 10.85
C ALA A 305 8.27 -1.89 11.34
N LEU A 306 8.60 -2.21 12.60
CA LEU A 306 9.93 -1.99 13.20
C LEU A 306 11.06 -2.75 12.50
N SER A 307 10.73 -3.87 11.85
CA SER A 307 11.70 -4.68 11.10
C SER A 307 11.97 -4.13 9.69
N THR A 308 11.17 -3.18 9.20
CA THR A 308 11.35 -2.55 7.88
C THR A 308 12.26 -1.32 7.94
N HIS A 309 12.77 -0.91 6.78
CA HIS A 309 13.49 0.37 6.66
C HIS A 309 12.51 1.56 6.75
N GLY A 310 12.67 2.39 7.78
CA GLY A 310 11.83 3.56 8.00
C GLY A 310 10.46 3.23 8.61
N PRO A 311 10.40 2.60 9.79
CA PRO A 311 9.14 2.22 10.45
C PRO A 311 8.17 3.40 10.65
N GLU A 312 8.71 4.61 10.79
CA GLU A 312 7.94 5.83 10.97
C GLU A 312 7.05 6.16 9.75
N HIS A 313 7.39 5.67 8.56
CA HIS A 313 6.67 6.02 7.33
C HIS A 313 5.23 5.53 7.35
N THR A 314 4.98 4.32 7.86
CA THR A 314 3.62 3.78 8.01
C THR A 314 3.00 4.27 9.31
N LEU A 315 3.77 4.29 10.41
CA LEU A 315 3.26 4.69 11.73
C LEU A 315 2.73 6.13 11.78
N GLN A 316 3.27 7.06 10.97
CA GLN A 316 2.78 8.44 10.94
C GLN A 316 1.30 8.58 10.55
N PHE A 317 0.72 7.57 9.91
CA PHE A 317 -0.66 7.55 9.48
C PHE A 317 -1.61 6.89 10.49
N VAL A 318 -1.08 6.29 11.56
CA VAL A 318 -1.90 5.80 12.66
C VAL A 318 -2.55 6.98 13.37
N ALA A 319 -3.86 6.89 13.62
CA ALA A 319 -4.64 7.95 14.24
C ALA A 319 -3.97 8.48 15.52
N GLY A 320 -3.64 9.77 15.55
CA GLY A 320 -3.05 10.45 16.71
C GLY A 320 -1.51 10.52 16.74
N LEU A 321 -0.78 9.76 15.92
CA LEU A 321 0.69 9.82 15.91
C LEU A 321 1.22 10.98 15.07
N GLY A 322 0.94 11.00 13.76
CA GLY A 322 1.61 11.93 12.85
C GLY A 322 3.14 11.70 12.78
N PRO A 323 3.88 12.49 11.97
CA PRO A 323 5.29 12.19 11.68
C PRO A 323 6.23 12.29 12.88
N ARG A 324 5.98 13.24 13.80
CA ARG A 324 6.84 13.45 14.98
C ARG A 324 6.70 12.30 15.97
N ARG A 325 5.48 11.97 16.39
CA ARG A 325 5.25 10.93 17.39
C ARG A 325 5.53 9.54 16.83
N ALA A 326 5.30 9.31 15.55
CA ALA A 326 5.69 8.06 14.90
C ALA A 326 7.20 7.80 14.98
N ARG A 327 8.04 8.82 14.74
CA ARG A 327 9.49 8.71 14.92
C ARG A 327 9.88 8.48 16.38
N GLN A 328 9.26 9.21 17.31
CA GLN A 328 9.53 9.04 18.74
C GLN A 328 9.15 7.62 19.20
N LEU A 329 7.97 7.14 18.83
CA LEU A 329 7.49 5.80 19.17
C LEU A 329 8.37 4.70 18.57
N ALA A 330 8.70 4.78 17.27
CA ALA A 330 9.60 3.82 16.65
C ALA A 330 11.00 3.83 17.27
N GLY A 331 11.53 5.02 17.59
CA GLY A 331 12.81 5.17 18.28
C GLY A 331 12.79 4.55 19.68
N GLU A 332 11.71 4.76 20.43
CA GLU A 332 11.53 4.18 21.76
C GLU A 332 11.47 2.66 21.70
N LEU A 333 10.58 2.10 20.88
CA LEU A 333 10.39 0.66 20.74
C LEU A 333 11.68 -0.06 20.32
N THR A 334 12.46 0.57 19.44
CA THR A 334 13.76 0.04 19.03
C THR A 334 14.75 0.05 20.20
N ARG A 335 14.78 1.13 21.00
CA ARG A 335 15.74 1.32 22.08
C ARG A 335 15.44 0.48 23.33
N THR A 336 14.18 0.41 23.76
CA THR A 336 13.79 -0.23 25.03
C THR A 336 13.40 -1.69 24.86
N HIS A 337 12.82 -2.04 23.72
CA HIS A 337 12.30 -3.39 23.46
C HIS A 337 13.07 -4.13 22.35
N GLY A 338 14.24 -3.62 21.94
CA GLY A 338 15.04 -4.22 20.87
C GLY A 338 14.29 -4.36 19.54
N GLY A 339 13.27 -3.52 19.32
CA GLY A 339 12.42 -3.57 18.13
C GLY A 339 11.33 -4.64 18.17
N ARG A 340 11.04 -5.24 19.33
CA ARG A 340 10.03 -6.31 19.46
C ARG A 340 9.17 -6.15 20.70
N ILE A 341 7.85 -6.04 20.51
CA ILE A 341 6.88 -5.93 21.59
C ILE A 341 6.06 -7.22 21.71
N GLY A 342 5.84 -7.69 22.94
CA GLY A 342 5.21 -8.98 23.23
C GLY A 342 3.68 -8.90 23.37
N SER A 343 3.15 -7.73 23.73
CA SER A 343 1.71 -7.52 23.94
C SER A 343 1.28 -6.09 23.66
N ARG A 344 -0.03 -5.89 23.45
CA ARG A 344 -0.60 -4.54 23.33
C ARG A 344 -0.58 -3.79 24.68
N ALA A 345 -0.58 -4.50 25.80
CA ALA A 345 -0.43 -3.93 27.14
C ALA A 345 0.96 -3.29 27.34
N GLU A 346 2.03 -3.98 26.93
CA GLU A 346 3.38 -3.41 26.88
C GLU A 346 3.43 -2.18 25.96
N LEU A 347 2.82 -2.28 24.77
CA LEU A 347 2.78 -1.17 23.81
C LEU A 347 2.08 0.06 24.38
N ARG A 348 0.99 -0.14 25.11
CA ARG A 348 0.28 0.94 25.80
C ARG A 348 1.20 1.70 26.77
N GLN A 349 2.00 0.98 27.57
CA GLN A 349 2.93 1.61 28.51
C GLN A 349 3.95 2.49 27.79
N VAL A 350 4.48 2.01 26.65
CA VAL A 350 5.40 2.79 25.82
C VAL A 350 4.71 4.01 25.23
N CYS A 351 3.49 3.86 24.69
CA CYS A 351 2.70 4.97 24.19
C CYS A 351 2.45 6.03 25.27
N ASP A 352 2.01 5.63 26.46
CA ASP A 352 1.73 6.55 27.55
C ASP A 352 3.00 7.31 28.02
N ALA A 353 4.16 6.64 28.00
CA ALA A 353 5.44 7.27 28.35
C ALA A 353 5.98 8.22 27.26
N VAL A 354 5.81 7.89 25.98
CA VAL A 354 6.35 8.69 24.85
C VAL A 354 5.43 9.86 24.49
N LEU A 355 4.12 9.71 24.73
CA LEU A 355 3.10 10.65 24.29
C LEU A 355 2.64 11.61 25.42
N SER A 356 3.27 11.53 26.59
CA SER A 356 2.94 12.31 27.80
C SER A 356 3.09 13.83 27.66
N ASP A 357 3.89 14.31 26.70
CA ASP A 357 4.36 15.70 26.64
C ASP A 357 3.26 16.76 26.38
N ASP A 358 2.09 16.37 25.86
CA ASP A 358 1.10 17.33 25.33
C ASP A 358 -0.23 17.39 26.12
N GLY A 359 -0.34 16.78 27.30
CA GLY A 359 -1.60 16.75 28.08
C GLY A 359 -2.77 15.99 27.43
N HIS A 360 -2.54 15.42 26.23
CA HIS A 360 -3.51 14.64 25.45
C HIS A 360 -3.08 13.18 25.30
N ALA A 361 -2.09 12.72 26.06
CA ALA A 361 -1.48 11.40 25.95
C ALA A 361 -2.52 10.27 25.94
N GLU A 362 -3.44 10.29 26.91
CA GLU A 362 -4.51 9.29 27.02
C GLU A 362 -5.40 9.24 25.78
N VAL A 363 -5.79 10.41 25.23
CA VAL A 363 -6.62 10.49 24.03
C VAL A 363 -5.87 9.95 22.82
N VAL A 364 -4.58 10.24 22.71
CA VAL A 364 -3.75 9.80 21.59
C VAL A 364 -3.53 8.29 21.67
N THR A 365 -3.18 7.76 22.84
CA THR A 365 -3.04 6.32 23.08
C THR A 365 -4.35 5.60 22.75
N ARG A 366 -5.49 6.11 23.24
CA ARG A 366 -6.81 5.53 22.96
C ARG A 366 -7.12 5.48 21.45
N ASN A 367 -6.72 6.51 20.71
CA ASN A 367 -6.97 6.58 19.27
C ASN A 367 -6.00 5.70 18.44
N CYS A 368 -4.74 5.60 18.83
CA CYS A 368 -3.73 4.90 18.03
C CYS A 368 -3.74 3.39 18.28
N LEU A 369 -3.94 2.98 19.53
CA LEU A 369 -3.70 1.61 19.99
C LEU A 369 -4.54 0.54 19.28
N PRO A 370 -5.83 0.76 18.94
CA PRO A 370 -6.61 -0.23 18.18
C PRO A 370 -6.04 -0.52 16.79
N SER A 371 -5.39 0.47 16.17
CA SER A 371 -4.75 0.33 14.86
C SER A 371 -3.34 -0.26 14.94
N LEU A 372 -2.77 -0.41 16.14
CA LEU A 372 -1.46 -1.02 16.38
C LEU A 372 -1.65 -2.46 16.83
N ARG A 373 -1.39 -3.40 15.91
CA ARG A 373 -1.51 -4.83 16.14
C ARG A 373 -0.19 -5.39 16.64
N VAL A 374 -0.27 -6.29 17.62
CA VAL A 374 0.86 -7.08 18.09
C VAL A 374 0.53 -8.53 17.77
N LEU A 375 1.14 -9.03 16.69
CA LEU A 375 0.94 -10.40 16.29
C LEU A 375 1.78 -11.33 17.17
N PRO A 376 1.30 -12.56 17.46
CA PRO A 376 2.07 -13.55 18.18
C PRO A 376 3.42 -13.74 17.49
N LEU A 377 4.50 -13.56 18.25
CA LEU A 377 5.83 -13.89 17.76
C LEU A 377 5.94 -15.41 17.65
N ASP A 378 6.71 -15.92 16.68
CA ASP A 378 7.03 -17.36 16.52
C ASP A 378 7.86 -17.94 17.72
N SER A 379 7.88 -17.25 18.86
CA SER A 379 8.52 -17.71 20.08
C SER A 379 7.70 -18.85 20.69
N PRO A 380 8.33 -19.98 21.07
CA PRO A 380 7.65 -21.07 21.77
C PRO A 380 7.15 -20.66 23.16
N THR A 381 7.56 -19.49 23.66
CA THR A 381 7.06 -18.91 24.91
C THR A 381 6.30 -17.62 24.57
N PRO A 382 4.95 -17.61 24.66
CA PRO A 382 4.20 -16.38 24.56
C PRO A 382 4.58 -15.45 25.73
N SER A 383 4.60 -14.13 25.49
CA SER A 383 4.69 -13.16 26.60
C SER A 383 3.57 -13.47 27.60
N GLU A 384 3.88 -13.43 28.89
CA GLU A 384 2.90 -13.61 29.97
C GLU A 384 1.72 -12.62 29.86
N HIS A 385 1.93 -11.52 29.12
CA HIS A 385 0.97 -10.44 28.91
C HIS A 385 0.31 -10.49 27.52
N ALA A 386 0.62 -11.48 26.67
CA ALA A 386 0.05 -11.57 25.33
C ALA A 386 -1.44 -11.91 25.40
N HIS A 387 -2.28 -11.09 24.76
CA HIS A 387 -3.71 -11.34 24.66
C HIS A 387 -4.09 -11.79 23.24
N PRO A 388 -4.98 -12.78 23.04
CA PRO A 388 -5.33 -13.27 21.70
C PRO A 388 -5.96 -12.21 20.79
N LEU A 389 -6.53 -11.15 21.37
CA LEU A 389 -7.10 -10.02 20.63
C LEU A 389 -6.08 -8.94 20.25
N ASP A 390 -4.82 -9.06 20.67
CA ASP A 390 -3.75 -8.08 20.34
C ASP A 390 -3.46 -8.01 18.84
N GLY A 391 -3.75 -9.09 18.11
CA GLY A 391 -3.66 -9.15 16.65
C GLY A 391 -4.86 -8.58 15.89
N THR A 392 -5.89 -8.09 16.59
CA THR A 392 -7.16 -7.60 16.00
C THR A 392 -7.28 -6.08 16.08
N LEU A 393 -8.27 -5.48 15.41
CA LEU A 393 -8.57 -4.06 15.53
C LEU A 393 -9.47 -3.71 16.73
N ILE A 394 -9.78 -4.70 17.58
CA ILE A 394 -10.65 -4.52 18.73
C ILE A 394 -9.90 -3.68 19.79
N PRO A 395 -10.47 -2.57 20.27
CA PRO A 395 -9.90 -1.78 21.36
C PRO A 395 -9.74 -2.62 22.63
N MET A 396 -8.68 -2.38 23.40
CA MET A 396 -8.43 -3.11 24.65
C MET A 396 -9.58 -2.96 25.66
N GLU A 397 -10.26 -1.80 25.64
CA GLU A 397 -11.45 -1.52 26.47
C GLU A 397 -12.59 -2.52 26.26
N TRP A 398 -12.61 -3.22 25.12
CA TRP A 398 -13.68 -4.14 24.73
C TRP A 398 -13.28 -5.61 24.93
N TYR A 399 -12.08 -5.90 25.44
CA TYR A 399 -11.60 -7.28 25.59
C TYR A 399 -12.48 -8.10 26.52
N ASP A 400 -12.88 -7.54 27.67
CA ASP A 400 -13.76 -8.22 28.62
C ASP A 400 -15.14 -8.50 28.00
N ALA A 401 -15.70 -7.54 27.28
CA ALA A 401 -16.99 -7.69 26.59
C ALA A 401 -16.94 -8.80 25.52
N VAL A 402 -15.85 -8.88 24.77
CA VAL A 402 -15.62 -9.96 23.80
C VAL A 402 -15.45 -11.30 24.52
N GLY A 403 -14.74 -11.35 25.66
CA GLY A 403 -14.61 -12.54 26.49
C GLY A 403 -15.95 -13.08 26.96
N VAL A 404 -16.83 -12.21 27.49
CA VAL A 404 -18.20 -12.56 27.89
C VAL A 404 -19.02 -13.06 26.70
N TRP A 405 -18.91 -12.39 25.56
CA TRP A 405 -19.65 -12.77 24.35
C TRP A 405 -19.20 -14.14 23.80
N LEU A 406 -17.90 -14.43 23.81
CA LEU A 406 -17.35 -15.73 23.43
C LEU A 406 -17.76 -16.84 24.42
N ALA A 407 -17.75 -16.55 25.72
CA ALA A 407 -18.19 -17.48 26.77
C ALA A 407 -19.68 -17.82 26.68
N SER A 408 -20.48 -16.95 26.05
CA SER A 408 -21.92 -17.15 25.84
C SER A 408 -22.27 -18.13 24.71
N GLY A 409 -21.26 -18.78 24.10
CA GLY A 409 -21.47 -19.83 23.09
C GLY A 409 -21.78 -19.32 21.69
N HIS A 410 -21.62 -18.02 21.42
CA HIS A 410 -21.71 -17.49 20.07
C HIS A 410 -20.50 -17.94 19.24
N HIS A 411 -20.73 -18.79 18.23
CA HIS A 411 -19.69 -19.18 17.29
C HIS A 411 -19.28 -17.98 16.42
N VAL A 412 -18.03 -17.52 16.58
CA VAL A 412 -17.37 -16.71 15.53
C VAL A 412 -16.88 -17.68 14.46
N PRO A 413 -17.33 -17.57 13.20
CA PRO A 413 -16.64 -18.22 12.10
C PRO A 413 -15.18 -17.80 12.15
N LYS A 414 -14.23 -18.74 12.21
CA LYS A 414 -12.78 -18.43 12.34
C LYS A 414 -12.28 -17.42 11.28
N ALA A 415 -12.97 -17.33 10.14
CA ALA A 415 -12.72 -16.38 9.07
C ALA A 415 -13.09 -14.91 9.38
N LEU A 416 -13.90 -14.63 10.40
CA LEU A 416 -14.37 -13.27 10.76
C LEU A 416 -13.58 -12.61 11.90
N LEU A 417 -12.71 -13.34 12.61
CA LEU A 417 -11.83 -12.77 13.64
C LEU A 417 -10.87 -11.66 13.14
N PRO A 418 -10.40 -11.67 11.88
CA PRO A 418 -9.61 -10.57 11.31
C PRO A 418 -10.44 -9.49 10.59
N VAL A 419 -11.73 -9.74 10.30
CA VAL A 419 -12.54 -8.93 9.37
C VAL A 419 -13.76 -8.37 10.08
N VAL A 420 -13.54 -7.40 10.96
CA VAL A 420 -14.63 -6.54 11.49
C VAL A 420 -14.26 -5.07 11.36
N VAL A 421 -13.67 -4.64 10.24
CA VAL A 421 -13.59 -3.20 9.89
C VAL A 421 -13.56 -3.04 8.36
N LEU A 422 -14.63 -3.38 7.65
CA LEU A 422 -14.79 -2.95 6.25
C LEU A 422 -16.24 -2.60 5.90
N ASP A 423 -17.23 -3.26 6.51
CA ASP A 423 -18.66 -2.99 6.22
C ASP A 423 -19.19 -1.66 6.82
N ALA A 424 -18.52 -1.13 7.86
CA ALA A 424 -18.94 0.14 8.48
C ALA A 424 -18.55 1.38 7.65
N VAL A 425 -17.42 1.33 6.92
CA VAL A 425 -16.87 2.47 6.16
C VAL A 425 -17.52 2.61 4.78
N THR A 426 -17.95 1.50 4.17
CA THR A 426 -18.74 1.51 2.93
C THR A 426 -20.17 1.96 3.16
N ARG A 427 -20.82 1.57 4.28
CA ARG A 427 -22.19 2.02 4.60
C ARG A 427 -22.27 3.51 4.94
N THR A 428 -21.33 4.06 5.70
CA THR A 428 -21.31 5.51 5.99
C THR A 428 -21.06 6.37 4.74
N ARG A 429 -20.34 5.86 3.73
CA ARG A 429 -20.15 6.58 2.44
C ARG A 429 -21.38 6.54 1.52
N LEU A 430 -22.26 5.54 1.68
CA LEU A 430 -23.53 5.47 0.95
C LEU A 430 -24.60 6.36 1.59
N ASP A 431 -24.62 6.46 2.91
CA ASP A 431 -25.60 7.30 3.62
C ASP A 431 -25.23 8.78 3.61
N ALA A 432 -23.94 9.15 3.57
CA ALA A 432 -23.50 10.54 3.41
C ALA A 432 -23.64 11.10 1.98
N ARG A 433 -24.11 10.29 1.03
CA ARG A 433 -24.41 10.69 -0.36
C ARG A 433 -25.91 10.73 -0.66
N ARG A 434 -26.76 10.35 0.31
CA ARG A 434 -28.19 10.67 0.33
C ARG A 434 -28.40 11.92 1.17
#